data_AF-A0A2V8M413-F1
#
_entry.id   AF-A0A2V8M413-F1
#
_cell.length_a   1.000
_cell.length_b   1.000
_cell.length_c   1.000
_cell.angle_alpha   90.00
_cell.angle_beta   90.00
_cell.angle_gamma   90.00
#
_symmetry.space_group_name_H-M   'P 1'
#
loop_
_entity.id
_entity.type
_entity.pdbx_description
1 polymer ?
#
loop_
_entity_poly.entity_id
_entity_poly.type
_entity_poly.pdbx_seq_one_letter_code
_entity_poly.pdbx_strand_id
1 'polypeptide(L)'
;MAKQQIDAPGEGQRLLRRSAQRVRRRIERRPRLLIYLAIFGPGVITASAGNDAGGIATFASVGADHGYQLLWVLIPLTFSLGIVQEMCARMGVVTGKGLADLIRERFGVRWTALVMLALLVANGGVTVSEFVGIAAAMELFGIARYISVPIAAIAIWWLIVKGSYQRVERVFLAMSLVFLGYVVAAFLSHPAWTTVARELVHPHFELAPAYLFTFVAVIGTTISPYMQV
;
A
#
# COMPACT_ATOMS: atom_id res chain seq x y z
N MET A 1 -51.82 49.13 -8.91
CA MET A 1 -51.15 49.08 -7.59
C MET A 1 -51.10 47.61 -7.18
N ALA A 2 -49.98 46.95 -6.86
CA ALA A 2 -48.70 47.42 -6.36
C ALA A 2 -47.55 46.46 -6.75
N LYS A 3 -46.35 47.06 -6.75
CA LYS A 3 -44.98 46.57 -6.93
C LYS A 3 -44.68 45.24 -6.21
N GLN A 4 -44.01 44.28 -6.86
CA GLN A 4 -42.53 44.16 -6.92
C GLN A 4 -41.92 43.78 -5.56
N GLN A 5 -41.76 42.48 -5.30
CA GLN A 5 -40.92 41.97 -4.21
C GLN A 5 -39.80 41.15 -4.85
N ILE A 6 -38.72 41.86 -5.12
CA ILE A 6 -37.45 41.34 -5.62
C ILE A 6 -36.84 40.53 -4.48
N ASP A 7 -36.64 39.24 -4.74
CA ASP A 7 -35.89 38.31 -3.91
C ASP A 7 -34.53 38.93 -3.57
N ALA A 8 -34.29 39.19 -2.28
CA ALA A 8 -33.16 40.00 -1.85
C ALA A 8 -31.84 39.23 -2.13
N PRO A 9 -30.90 39.76 -2.95
CA PRO A 9 -29.69 39.04 -3.39
C PRO A 9 -28.65 38.75 -2.28
N GLY A 10 -29.03 38.84 -0.99
CA GLY A 10 -28.12 38.78 0.16
C GLY A 10 -28.28 37.56 1.08
N GLU A 11 -29.42 36.88 1.12
CA GLU A 11 -29.66 35.85 2.15
C GLU A 11 -28.96 34.52 1.82
N GLY A 12 -29.07 34.02 0.58
CA GLY A 12 -28.36 32.82 0.14
C GLY A 12 -26.83 32.96 0.23
N GLN A 13 -26.30 34.13 -0.12
CA GLN A 13 -24.87 34.42 0.00
C GLN A 13 -24.40 34.52 1.45
N ARG A 14 -25.24 35.04 2.37
CA ARG A 14 -24.95 35.09 3.81
C ARG A 14 -24.97 33.69 4.44
N LEU A 15 -25.88 32.83 4.02
CA LEU A 15 -25.94 31.44 4.48
C LEU A 15 -24.71 30.66 4.01
N LEU A 16 -24.34 30.76 2.72
CA LEU A 16 -23.12 30.15 2.20
C LEU A 16 -21.84 30.65 2.88
N ARG A 17 -21.73 31.96 3.15
CA ARG A 17 -20.61 32.54 3.90
C ARG A 17 -20.55 32.03 5.35
N ARG A 18 -21.69 31.89 6.03
CA ARG A 18 -21.76 31.36 7.40
C ARG A 18 -21.39 29.87 7.45
N SER A 19 -21.79 29.09 6.45
CA SER A 19 -21.41 27.68 6.32
C SER A 19 -19.92 27.52 6.09
N ALA A 20 -19.35 28.29 5.15
CA ALA A 20 -17.92 28.30 4.85
C ALA A 20 -17.09 28.76 6.06
N GLN A 21 -17.54 29.78 6.79
CA GLN A 21 -16.89 30.25 8.03
C GLN A 21 -16.97 29.21 9.16
N ARG A 22 -18.06 28.45 9.29
CA ARG A 22 -18.18 27.36 10.27
C ARG A 22 -17.25 26.20 9.94
N VAL A 23 -17.15 25.80 8.67
CA VAL A 23 -16.20 24.77 8.22
C VAL A 23 -14.76 25.21 8.48
N ARG A 24 -14.41 26.45 8.08
CA ARG A 24 -13.07 27.03 8.29
C ARG A 24 -12.67 27.10 9.77
N ARG A 25 -13.58 27.55 10.65
CA ARG A 25 -13.35 27.56 12.11
C ARG A 25 -13.22 26.16 12.72
N ARG A 26 -13.86 25.14 12.14
CA ARG A 26 -13.75 23.75 12.62
C ARG A 26 -12.40 23.13 12.25
N ILE A 27 -11.84 23.54 11.10
CA ILE A 27 -10.49 23.15 10.65
C ILE A 27 -9.42 23.87 11.47
N GLU A 28 -9.57 25.17 11.75
CA GLU A 28 -8.62 25.96 12.56
C GLU A 28 -8.51 25.48 14.02
N ARG A 29 -9.56 24.86 14.57
CA ARG A 29 -9.59 24.39 15.97
C ARG A 29 -9.06 22.98 16.18
N ARG A 30 -8.80 22.20 15.13
CA ARG A 30 -8.13 20.90 15.29
C ARG A 30 -6.62 21.14 15.34
N PRO A 31 -5.90 20.60 16.33
CA PRO A 31 -4.44 20.69 16.35
C PRO A 31 -3.90 20.20 15.00
N ARG A 32 -2.95 20.94 14.43
CA ARG A 32 -2.35 20.64 13.11
C ARG A 32 -1.91 19.18 13.01
N LEU A 33 -1.48 18.58 14.13
CA LEU A 33 -1.16 17.15 14.28
C LEU A 33 -2.31 16.21 13.88
N LEU A 34 -3.56 16.52 14.25
CA LEU A 34 -4.74 15.70 13.87
C LEU A 34 -5.07 15.81 12.37
N ILE A 35 -4.71 16.93 11.74
CA ILE A 35 -4.86 17.10 10.29
C ILE A 35 -3.79 16.30 9.57
N TYR A 36 -2.53 16.35 10.04
CA TYR A 36 -1.45 15.51 9.51
C TYR A 36 -1.75 14.02 9.69
N LEU A 37 -2.25 13.58 10.84
CA LEU A 37 -2.66 12.19 11.09
C LEU A 37 -3.82 11.75 10.18
N ALA A 38 -4.79 12.63 9.92
CA ALA A 38 -5.89 12.34 8.99
C ALA A 38 -5.42 12.23 7.53
N ILE A 39 -4.35 12.94 7.15
CA ILE A 39 -3.73 12.86 5.81
C ILE A 39 -2.75 11.67 5.73
N PHE A 40 -2.15 11.26 6.84
CA PHE A 40 -1.26 10.09 6.93
C PHE A 40 -2.01 8.77 6.76
N GLY A 41 -3.28 8.70 7.17
CA GLY A 41 -4.09 7.47 7.09
C GLY A 41 -4.03 6.77 5.72
N PRO A 42 -4.40 7.45 4.62
CA PRO A 42 -4.29 6.90 3.27
C PRO A 42 -2.86 6.45 2.92
N GLY A 43 -1.83 7.24 3.26
CA GLY A 43 -0.44 6.90 2.95
C GLY A 43 0.08 5.68 3.72
N VAL A 44 -0.29 5.53 5.00
CA VAL A 44 0.06 4.36 5.82
C VAL A 44 -0.65 3.12 5.30
N ILE A 45 -1.90 3.24 4.86
CA ILE A 45 -2.64 2.12 4.29
C ILE A 45 -2.05 1.70 2.94
N THR A 46 -1.70 2.66 2.08
CA THR A 46 -1.01 2.37 0.81
C THR A 46 0.36 1.74 1.05
N ALA A 47 1.13 2.23 2.03
CA ALA A 47 2.42 1.63 2.39
C ALA A 47 2.24 0.22 2.97
N SER A 48 1.23 0.01 3.81
CA SER A 48 0.94 -1.31 4.37
C SER A 48 0.38 -2.28 3.34
N ALA A 49 -0.32 -1.81 2.32
CA ALA A 49 -0.85 -2.64 1.23
C ALA A 49 0.29 -3.26 0.40
N GLY A 50 1.46 -2.63 0.34
CA GLY A 50 2.64 -3.19 -0.31
C GLY A 50 3.33 -4.32 0.45
N ASN A 51 2.90 -4.64 1.68
CA ASN A 51 3.48 -5.73 2.47
C ASN A 51 2.59 -6.98 2.36
N ASP A 52 2.74 -7.69 1.25
CA ASP A 52 2.03 -8.91 0.92
C ASP A 52 2.72 -10.15 1.54
N ALA A 53 1.98 -11.25 1.66
CA ALA A 53 2.50 -12.51 2.20
C ALA A 53 3.69 -13.03 1.37
N GLY A 54 3.66 -12.82 0.05
CA GLY A 54 4.72 -13.18 -0.88
C GLY A 54 6.00 -12.40 -0.62
N GLY A 55 5.91 -11.08 -0.45
CA GLY A 55 7.05 -10.24 -0.08
C GLY A 55 7.63 -10.60 1.28
N ILE A 56 6.78 -10.81 2.29
CA ILE A 56 7.23 -11.24 3.62
C ILE A 56 8.00 -12.56 3.55
N ALA A 57 7.46 -13.56 2.83
CA ALA A 57 8.12 -14.85 2.65
C ALA A 57 9.47 -14.70 1.92
N THR A 58 9.51 -13.85 0.89
CA THR A 58 10.74 -13.55 0.14
C THR A 58 11.81 -12.91 1.02
N PHE A 59 11.46 -11.89 1.82
CA PHE A 59 12.42 -11.27 2.72
C PHE A 59 12.91 -12.22 3.81
N ALA A 60 12.00 -13.06 4.33
CA ALA A 60 12.35 -14.08 5.33
C ALA A 60 13.30 -15.14 4.75
N SER A 61 13.05 -15.64 3.53
CA SER A 61 13.92 -16.62 2.88
C SER A 61 15.28 -16.01 2.52
N VAL A 62 15.29 -14.78 2.01
CA VAL A 62 16.52 -14.05 1.71
C VAL A 62 17.37 -13.86 2.97
N GLY A 63 16.76 -13.46 4.08
CA GLY A 63 17.46 -13.31 5.36
C GLY A 63 17.99 -14.63 5.92
N ALA A 64 17.29 -15.74 5.66
CA ALA A 64 17.73 -17.08 6.07
C ALA A 64 18.90 -17.60 5.22
N ASP A 65 18.85 -17.40 3.90
CA ASP A 65 19.81 -17.96 2.95
C ASP A 65 21.07 -17.09 2.80
N HIS A 66 20.90 -15.76 2.81
CA HIS A 66 21.96 -14.79 2.54
C HIS A 66 22.29 -13.88 3.74
N GLY A 67 21.66 -14.09 4.89
CA GLY A 67 21.87 -13.27 6.07
C GLY A 67 21.60 -11.78 5.78
N TYR A 68 22.62 -10.95 5.99
CA TYR A 68 22.53 -9.49 5.82
C TYR A 68 23.06 -8.97 4.48
N GLN A 69 23.59 -9.84 3.61
CA GLN A 69 24.31 -9.44 2.38
C GLN A 69 23.48 -8.61 1.40
N LEU A 70 22.16 -8.73 1.44
CA LEU A 70 21.23 -8.01 0.56
C LEU A 70 20.60 -6.77 1.23
N LEU A 71 20.97 -6.43 2.47
CA LEU A 71 20.42 -5.27 3.18
C LEU A 71 20.71 -3.95 2.45
N TRP A 72 21.90 -3.80 1.87
CA TRP A 72 22.26 -2.58 1.14
C TRP A 72 21.32 -2.28 -0.02
N VAL A 73 20.67 -3.30 -0.61
CA VAL A 73 19.74 -3.16 -1.74
C VAL A 73 18.46 -2.42 -1.32
N LEU A 74 18.10 -2.47 -0.03
CA LEU A 74 16.92 -1.79 0.50
C LEU A 74 17.02 -0.26 0.37
N ILE A 75 18.23 0.31 0.45
CA ILE A 75 18.44 1.75 0.30
C ILE A 75 18.04 2.23 -1.11
N PRO A 76 18.70 1.80 -2.21
CA PRO A 76 18.36 2.24 -3.55
C PRO A 76 16.94 1.84 -3.93
N LEU A 77 16.41 0.71 -3.42
CA LEU A 77 15.02 0.31 -3.64
C LEU A 77 14.04 1.28 -2.98
N THR A 78 14.29 1.71 -1.75
CA THR A 78 13.43 2.68 -1.05
C THR A 78 13.40 4.01 -1.79
N PHE A 79 14.56 4.49 -2.26
CA PHE A 79 14.62 5.70 -3.09
C PHE A 79 13.87 5.54 -4.41
N SER A 80 14.09 4.42 -5.11
CA SER A 80 13.43 4.14 -6.39
C SER A 80 11.91 4.04 -6.23
N LEU A 81 11.44 3.30 -5.23
CA LEU A 81 10.03 3.19 -4.90
C LEU A 81 9.44 4.56 -4.54
N GLY A 82 10.14 5.37 -3.75
CA GLY A 82 9.71 6.72 -3.41
C GLY A 82 9.50 7.62 -4.64
N ILE A 83 10.43 7.57 -5.60
CA ILE A 83 10.32 8.32 -6.86
C ILE A 83 9.10 7.84 -7.66
N VAL A 84 8.95 6.53 -7.82
CA VAL A 84 7.83 5.95 -8.59
C VAL A 84 6.48 6.29 -7.94
N GLN A 85 6.37 6.14 -6.62
CA GLN A 85 5.14 6.46 -5.88
C GLN A 85 4.79 7.95 -5.97
N GLU A 86 5.79 8.83 -5.86
CA GLU A 86 5.60 10.27 -6.03
C GLU A 86 5.12 10.62 -7.45
N MET A 87 5.69 9.99 -8.48
CA MET A 87 5.26 10.16 -9.86
C MET A 87 3.81 9.71 -10.09
N CYS A 88 3.44 8.52 -9.59
CA CYS A 88 2.08 8.00 -9.66
C CYS A 88 1.08 8.92 -8.94
N ALA A 89 1.41 9.35 -7.72
CA ALA A 89 0.57 10.25 -6.94
C ALA A 89 0.37 11.60 -7.64
N ARG A 90 1.45 12.22 -8.14
CA ARG A 90 1.39 13.48 -8.89
C ARG A 90 0.56 13.33 -10.16
N MET A 91 0.73 12.24 -10.89
CA MET A 91 -0.03 11.94 -12.10
C MET A 91 -1.53 11.84 -11.80
N GLY A 92 -1.92 11.11 -10.76
CA GLY A 92 -3.31 10.96 -10.34
C GLY A 92 -3.94 12.29 -9.91
N VAL A 93 -3.20 13.12 -9.15
CA VAL A 93 -3.69 14.43 -8.69
C VAL A 93 -3.85 15.43 -9.84
N VAL A 94 -2.91 15.45 -10.79
CA VAL A 94 -2.91 16.43 -11.91
C VAL A 94 -3.92 16.03 -12.99
N THR A 95 -4.01 14.75 -13.33
CA THR A 95 -4.84 14.29 -14.46
C THR A 95 -6.25 13.88 -14.04
N GLY A 96 -6.44 13.51 -12.76
CA GLY A 96 -7.69 12.93 -12.28
C GLY A 96 -7.99 11.53 -12.86
N LYS A 97 -7.00 10.87 -13.46
CA LYS A 97 -7.12 9.58 -14.16
C LYS A 97 -6.13 8.56 -13.59
N GLY A 98 -6.51 7.28 -13.66
CA GLY A 98 -5.63 6.17 -13.33
C GLY A 98 -4.60 5.89 -14.44
N LEU A 99 -3.59 5.07 -14.14
CA LEU A 99 -2.53 4.76 -15.11
C LEU A 99 -3.09 4.08 -16.36
N ALA A 100 -4.05 3.16 -16.19
CA ALA A 100 -4.69 2.43 -17.28
C ALA A 100 -5.41 3.37 -18.27
N ASP A 101 -6.09 4.40 -17.78
CA ASP A 101 -6.78 5.39 -18.60
C ASP A 101 -5.78 6.22 -19.42
N LEU A 102 -4.66 6.60 -18.82
CA LEU A 102 -3.61 7.37 -19.49
C LEU A 102 -2.89 6.54 -20.56
N ILE A 103 -2.65 5.25 -20.30
CA ILE A 103 -2.12 4.33 -21.31
C ILE A 103 -3.10 4.22 -22.49
N ARG A 104 -4.39 4.11 -22.20
CA ARG A 104 -5.44 4.04 -23.23
C ARG A 104 -5.51 5.29 -24.08
N GLU A 105 -5.38 6.46 -23.47
CA GLU A 105 -5.42 7.74 -24.19
C GLU A 105 -4.21 7.96 -25.07
N ARG A 106 -3.03 7.47 -24.67
CA ARG A 106 -1.77 7.73 -25.39
C ARG A 106 -1.38 6.62 -26.36
N PHE A 107 -1.67 5.37 -26.03
CA PHE A 107 -1.24 4.20 -26.80
C PHE A 107 -2.41 3.39 -27.37
N GLY A 108 -3.65 3.73 -27.01
CA GLY A 108 -4.85 3.07 -27.50
C GLY A 108 -5.20 1.77 -26.78
N VAL A 109 -6.32 1.17 -27.18
CA VAL A 109 -6.96 0.05 -26.47
C VAL A 109 -6.15 -1.24 -26.53
N ARG A 110 -5.43 -1.50 -27.63
CA ARG A 110 -4.64 -2.75 -27.80
C ARG A 110 -3.54 -2.88 -26.75
N TRP A 111 -2.75 -1.82 -26.57
CA TRP A 111 -1.68 -1.78 -25.57
C TRP A 111 -2.22 -1.78 -24.15
N THR A 112 -3.33 -1.07 -23.93
CA THR A 112 -4.03 -1.09 -22.63
C THR A 112 -4.48 -2.49 -22.27
N ALA A 113 -5.10 -3.22 -23.21
CA ALA A 113 -5.55 -4.58 -22.97
C ALA A 113 -4.39 -5.52 -22.63
N LEU A 114 -3.24 -5.39 -23.31
CA LEU A 114 -2.04 -6.17 -23.01
C LEU A 114 -1.53 -5.89 -21.58
N VAL A 115 -1.42 -4.62 -21.20
CA VAL A 115 -0.94 -4.22 -19.87
C VAL A 115 -1.93 -4.68 -18.78
N MET A 116 -3.23 -4.48 -19.01
CA MET A 116 -4.26 -4.92 -18.05
C MET A 116 -4.31 -6.44 -17.92
N LEU A 117 -4.07 -7.19 -18.99
CA LEU A 117 -3.97 -8.65 -18.93
C LEU A 117 -2.74 -9.09 -18.12
N ALA A 118 -1.58 -8.45 -18.34
CA ALA A 118 -0.38 -8.72 -17.55
C ALA A 118 -0.60 -8.42 -16.07
N LEU A 119 -1.26 -7.29 -15.75
CA LEU A 119 -1.65 -6.94 -14.38
C LEU A 119 -2.62 -7.95 -13.77
N LEU A 120 -3.58 -8.43 -14.54
CA LEU A 120 -4.53 -9.45 -14.07
C LEU A 120 -3.81 -10.75 -13.69
N VAL A 121 -2.86 -11.21 -14.53
CA VAL A 121 -2.06 -12.40 -14.25
C VAL A 121 -1.18 -12.20 -13.02
N ALA A 122 -0.49 -11.06 -12.91
CA ALA A 122 0.35 -10.73 -11.76
C ALA A 122 -0.47 -10.69 -10.46
N ASN A 123 -1.62 -10.01 -10.46
CA ASN A 123 -2.52 -9.94 -9.31
C ASN A 123 -3.14 -11.29 -8.95
N GLY A 124 -3.39 -12.16 -9.94
CA GLY A 124 -3.77 -13.55 -9.70
C GLY A 124 -2.69 -14.29 -8.90
N GLY A 125 -1.42 -14.12 -9.27
CA GLY A 125 -0.28 -14.66 -8.53
C GLY A 125 -0.18 -14.13 -7.09
N VAL A 126 -0.29 -12.81 -6.91
CA VAL A 126 -0.32 -12.19 -5.58
C VAL A 126 -1.48 -12.75 -4.74
N THR A 127 -2.67 -12.84 -5.32
CA THR A 127 -3.85 -13.38 -4.62
C THR A 127 -3.64 -14.83 -4.17
N VAL A 128 -3.05 -15.67 -5.03
CA VAL A 128 -2.69 -17.05 -4.65
C VAL A 128 -1.67 -17.04 -3.52
N SER A 129 -0.65 -16.18 -3.58
CA SER A 129 0.36 -16.05 -2.53
C SER A 129 -0.25 -15.63 -1.19
N GLU A 130 -1.20 -14.70 -1.18
CA GLU A 130 -1.95 -14.30 0.02
C GLU A 130 -2.69 -15.46 0.67
N PHE A 131 -3.41 -16.27 -0.13
CA PHE A 131 -4.09 -17.45 0.40
C PHE A 131 -3.12 -18.53 0.90
N VAL A 132 -1.96 -18.69 0.26
CA VAL A 132 -0.88 -19.56 0.76
C VAL A 132 -0.35 -19.03 2.10
N GLY A 133 -0.18 -17.71 2.25
CA GLY A 133 0.21 -17.08 3.51
C GLY A 133 -0.80 -17.34 4.64
N ILE A 134 -2.09 -17.18 4.36
CA ILE A 134 -3.17 -17.49 5.32
C ILE A 134 -3.14 -18.97 5.70
N ALA A 135 -3.00 -19.87 4.73
CA ALA A 135 -2.91 -21.29 4.98
C ALA A 135 -1.71 -21.63 5.90
N ALA A 136 -0.52 -21.15 5.55
CA ALA A 136 0.71 -21.39 6.32
C ALA A 136 0.61 -20.82 7.75
N ALA A 137 0.06 -19.62 7.91
CA ALA A 137 -0.14 -19.02 9.23
C ALA A 137 -1.13 -19.82 10.08
N MET A 138 -2.23 -20.31 9.49
CA MET A 138 -3.25 -21.08 10.21
C MET A 138 -2.83 -22.51 10.53
N GLU A 139 -2.01 -23.12 9.68
CA GLU A 139 -1.40 -24.43 9.93
C GLU A 139 -0.46 -24.40 11.14
N LEU A 140 0.17 -23.26 11.45
CA LEU A 140 0.95 -23.08 12.68
C LEU A 140 0.09 -23.23 13.95
N PHE A 141 -1.21 -22.95 13.87
CA PHE A 141 -2.18 -23.15 14.94
C PHE A 141 -2.88 -24.53 14.87
N GLY A 142 -2.43 -25.41 13.97
CA GLY A 142 -3.02 -26.74 13.77
C GLY A 142 -4.33 -26.74 12.97
N ILE A 143 -4.69 -25.63 12.32
CA ILE A 143 -5.91 -25.53 11.51
C ILE A 143 -5.58 -25.88 10.05
N ALA A 144 -6.26 -26.87 9.51
CA ALA A 144 -6.02 -27.35 8.15
C ALA A 144 -6.32 -26.26 7.08
N ARG A 145 -5.47 -26.14 6.07
CA ARG A 145 -5.66 -25.24 4.91
C ARG A 145 -7.01 -25.39 4.19
N TYR A 146 -7.55 -26.60 4.18
CA TYR A 146 -8.86 -26.89 3.55
C TYR A 146 -10.03 -26.21 4.29
N ILE A 147 -9.82 -25.79 5.53
CA ILE A 147 -10.80 -25.07 6.36
C ILE A 147 -10.49 -23.57 6.33
N SER A 148 -9.23 -23.18 6.58
CA SER A 148 -8.85 -21.77 6.70
C SER A 148 -9.01 -20.99 5.39
N VAL A 149 -8.62 -21.56 4.24
CA VAL A 149 -8.68 -20.86 2.94
C VAL A 149 -10.11 -20.54 2.52
N PRO A 150 -11.09 -21.48 2.51
CA PRO A 150 -12.48 -21.15 2.17
C PRO A 150 -13.10 -20.13 3.13
N ILE A 151 -12.83 -20.22 4.43
CA ILE A 151 -13.34 -19.27 5.42
C ILE A 151 -12.79 -17.87 5.14
N ALA A 152 -11.48 -17.76 4.90
CA ALA A 152 -10.86 -16.49 4.55
C ALA A 152 -11.42 -15.92 3.24
N ALA A 153 -11.63 -16.76 2.22
CA ALA A 153 -12.21 -16.34 0.95
C ALA A 153 -13.64 -15.78 1.13
N ILE A 154 -14.48 -16.44 1.93
CA ILE A 154 -15.84 -15.96 2.26
C ILE A 154 -15.78 -14.65 3.04
N ALA A 155 -14.87 -14.54 4.02
CA ALA A 155 -14.72 -13.34 4.83
C ALA A 155 -14.27 -12.14 3.99
N ILE A 156 -13.28 -12.33 3.11
CA ILE A 156 -12.79 -11.31 2.18
C ILE A 156 -13.88 -10.92 1.19
N TRP A 157 -14.59 -11.90 0.59
CA TRP A 157 -15.70 -11.63 -0.31
C TRP A 157 -16.80 -10.81 0.38
N TRP A 158 -17.16 -11.16 1.61
CA TRP A 158 -18.14 -10.42 2.39
C TRP A 158 -17.67 -9.00 2.70
N LEU A 159 -16.39 -8.83 3.07
CA LEU A 159 -15.79 -7.52 3.32
C LEU A 159 -15.83 -6.64 2.05
N ILE A 160 -15.57 -7.20 0.87
CA ILE A 160 -15.59 -6.46 -0.40
C ILE A 160 -17.03 -6.07 -0.79
N VAL A 161 -18.00 -6.99 -0.68
CA VAL A 161 -19.38 -6.77 -1.14
C VAL A 161 -20.19 -5.90 -0.16
N LYS A 162 -19.96 -6.05 1.15
CA LYS A 162 -20.76 -5.39 2.21
C LYS A 162 -19.98 -4.32 2.98
N GLY A 163 -18.68 -4.19 2.75
CA GLY A 163 -17.81 -3.24 3.45
C GLY A 163 -18.07 -1.80 3.03
N SER A 164 -18.09 -0.91 4.02
CA SER A 164 -17.99 0.53 3.78
C SER A 164 -16.51 0.93 3.78
N TYR A 165 -16.11 1.83 2.87
CA TYR A 165 -14.73 2.32 2.75
C TYR A 165 -14.11 2.69 4.11
N GLN A 166 -14.84 3.43 4.96
CA GLN A 166 -14.37 3.86 6.28
C GLN A 166 -14.16 2.72 7.30
N ARG A 167 -14.81 1.56 7.10
CA ARG A 167 -14.59 0.38 7.95
C ARG A 167 -13.38 -0.40 7.46
N VAL A 168 -13.28 -0.59 6.14
CA VAL A 168 -12.13 -1.24 5.50
C VAL A 168 -10.85 -0.50 5.88
N GLU A 169 -10.83 0.83 5.73
CA GLU A 169 -9.70 1.69 6.09
C GLU A 169 -9.20 1.45 7.53
N ARG A 170 -10.11 1.41 8.51
CA ARG A 170 -9.77 1.18 9.92
C ARG A 170 -9.29 -0.25 10.20
N VAL A 171 -9.87 -1.24 9.55
CA VAL A 171 -9.42 -2.64 9.66
C VAL A 171 -8.00 -2.77 9.13
N PHE A 172 -7.72 -2.19 7.95
CA PHE A 172 -6.38 -2.18 7.36
C PHE A 172 -5.37 -1.50 8.29
N LEU A 173 -5.67 -0.32 8.84
CA LEU A 173 -4.79 0.35 9.80
C LEU A 173 -4.51 -0.49 11.05
N ALA A 174 -5.53 -1.19 11.57
CA ALA A 174 -5.35 -2.08 12.72
C ALA A 174 -4.47 -3.29 12.36
N MET A 175 -4.65 -3.88 11.18
CA MET A 175 -3.79 -4.96 10.68
C MET A 175 -2.35 -4.47 10.47
N SER A 176 -2.15 -3.23 10.02
CA SER A 176 -0.81 -2.65 9.87
C SER A 176 -0.03 -2.60 11.19
N LEU A 177 -0.72 -2.49 12.35
CA LEU A 177 -0.07 -2.51 13.65
C LEU A 177 0.63 -3.84 13.93
N VAL A 178 0.20 -4.95 13.32
CA VAL A 178 0.87 -6.26 13.44
C VAL A 178 2.30 -6.19 12.93
N PHE A 179 2.60 -5.33 11.95
CA PHE A 179 3.97 -5.14 11.46
C PHE A 179 4.93 -4.56 12.50
N LEU A 180 4.43 -3.88 13.55
CA LEU A 180 5.27 -3.48 14.68
C LEU A 180 5.85 -4.69 15.42
N GLY A 181 5.21 -5.87 15.30
CA GLY A 181 5.76 -7.13 15.78
C GLY A 181 7.10 -7.50 15.14
N TYR A 182 7.35 -7.13 13.88
CA TYR A 182 8.66 -7.34 13.24
C TYR A 182 9.77 -6.49 13.86
N VAL A 183 9.45 -5.29 14.31
CA VAL A 183 10.42 -4.44 15.04
C VAL A 183 10.81 -5.14 16.34
N VAL A 184 9.82 -5.64 17.09
CA VAL A 184 10.07 -6.40 18.32
C VAL A 184 10.88 -7.67 18.03
N ALA A 185 10.50 -8.43 17.00
CA ALA A 185 11.22 -9.64 16.57
C ALA A 185 12.68 -9.35 16.18
N ALA A 186 12.95 -8.21 15.54
CA ALA A 186 14.30 -7.79 15.18
C ALA A 186 15.20 -7.50 16.40
N PHE A 187 14.63 -7.05 17.53
CA PHE A 187 15.40 -6.90 18.77
C PHE A 187 15.55 -8.24 19.51
N LEU A 188 14.51 -9.06 19.54
CA LEU A 188 14.52 -10.38 20.20
C LEU A 188 15.44 -11.39 19.49
N SER A 189 15.71 -11.22 18.19
CA SER A 189 16.65 -12.06 17.46
C SER A 189 18.12 -11.80 17.82
N HIS A 190 18.39 -10.81 18.68
CA HIS A 190 19.74 -10.43 19.14
C HIS A 190 20.77 -10.30 17.99
N PRO A 191 20.50 -9.48 16.96
CA PRO A 191 21.39 -9.37 15.82
C PRO A 191 22.67 -8.63 16.20
N ALA A 192 23.77 -8.97 15.51
CA ALA A 192 24.99 -8.18 15.58
C ALA A 192 24.77 -6.84 14.85
N TRP A 193 24.30 -5.82 15.57
CA TRP A 193 23.96 -4.50 15.01
C TRP A 193 25.10 -3.85 14.22
N THR A 194 26.35 -4.11 14.59
CA THR A 194 27.53 -3.66 13.84
C THR A 194 27.58 -4.27 12.44
N THR A 195 27.29 -5.56 12.31
CA THR A 195 27.22 -6.26 11.03
C THR A 195 26.03 -5.75 10.22
N VAL A 196 24.86 -5.60 10.84
CA VAL A 196 23.66 -5.04 10.18
C VAL A 196 23.96 -3.66 9.60
N ALA A 197 24.56 -2.76 10.39
CA ALA A 197 24.90 -1.42 9.94
C ALA A 197 25.96 -1.42 8.83
N ARG A 198 26.95 -2.32 8.88
CA ARG A 198 27.97 -2.47 7.84
C ARG A 198 27.35 -2.95 6.53
N GLU A 199 26.58 -4.03 6.57
CA GLU A 199 25.95 -4.65 5.39
C GLU A 199 24.80 -3.80 4.82
N LEU A 200 24.26 -2.86 5.60
CA LEU A 200 23.29 -1.89 5.11
C LEU A 200 23.92 -0.85 4.17
N VAL A 201 25.22 -0.55 4.31
CA VAL A 201 25.90 0.51 3.54
C VAL A 201 26.94 -0.06 2.58
N HIS A 202 27.48 -1.24 2.86
CA HIS A 202 28.50 -1.87 2.04
C HIS A 202 27.85 -2.71 0.94
N PRO A 203 27.92 -2.29 -0.34
CA PRO A 203 27.36 -3.08 -1.42
C PRO A 203 28.16 -4.37 -1.59
N HIS A 204 27.47 -5.49 -1.46
CA HIS A 204 27.99 -6.82 -1.76
C HIS A 204 27.29 -7.34 -3.00
N PHE A 205 28.03 -7.90 -3.96
CA PHE A 205 27.46 -8.42 -5.19
C PHE A 205 28.16 -9.70 -5.62
N GLU A 206 27.37 -10.76 -5.83
CA GLU A 206 27.86 -12.05 -6.28
C GLU A 206 27.20 -12.45 -7.59
N LEU A 207 27.98 -13.04 -8.50
CA LEU A 207 27.46 -13.56 -9.78
C LEU A 207 26.90 -15.00 -9.65
N ALA A 208 26.70 -15.48 -8.43
CA ALA A 208 26.11 -16.78 -8.18
C ALA A 208 24.64 -16.77 -8.62
N PRO A 209 24.14 -17.80 -9.35
CA PRO A 209 22.75 -17.84 -9.81
C PRO A 209 21.75 -17.62 -8.68
N ALA A 210 21.95 -18.28 -7.52
CA ALA A 210 21.08 -18.13 -6.35
C ALA A 210 20.99 -16.68 -5.86
N TYR A 211 22.13 -16.00 -5.75
CA TYR A 211 22.19 -14.58 -5.37
C TYR A 211 21.47 -13.68 -6.39
N LEU A 212 21.66 -13.93 -7.69
CA LEU A 212 21.00 -13.14 -8.73
C LEU A 212 19.47 -13.37 -8.72
N PHE A 213 19.02 -14.60 -8.49
CA PHE A 213 17.59 -14.89 -8.36
C PHE A 213 16.97 -14.19 -7.15
N THR A 214 17.61 -14.25 -5.98
CA THR A 214 17.11 -13.58 -4.77
C THR A 214 17.18 -12.06 -4.88
N PHE A 215 18.23 -11.52 -5.50
CA PHE A 215 18.35 -10.10 -5.81
C PHE A 215 17.21 -9.59 -6.70
N VAL A 216 16.90 -10.31 -7.79
CA VAL A 216 15.78 -9.97 -8.68
C VAL A 216 14.43 -10.13 -7.95
N ALA A 217 14.28 -11.15 -7.10
CA ALA A 217 13.06 -11.35 -6.32
C ALA A 217 12.82 -10.20 -5.33
N VAL A 218 13.85 -9.73 -4.62
CA VAL A 218 13.79 -8.58 -3.70
C VAL A 218 13.38 -7.31 -4.45
N ILE A 219 13.94 -7.07 -5.64
CA ILE A 219 13.56 -5.92 -6.46
C ILE A 219 12.10 -6.04 -6.92
N GLY A 220 11.74 -7.20 -7.48
CA GLY A 220 10.43 -7.45 -8.06
C GLY A 220 9.28 -7.36 -7.04
N THR A 221 9.49 -7.88 -5.82
CA THR A 221 8.47 -7.81 -4.77
C THR A 221 8.30 -6.41 -4.20
N THR A 222 9.34 -5.57 -4.24
CA THR A 222 9.30 -4.21 -3.69
C THR A 222 8.54 -3.23 -4.59
N ILE A 223 8.68 -3.36 -5.92
CA ILE A 223 8.04 -2.47 -6.89
C ILE A 223 6.96 -3.26 -7.65
N SER A 224 5.86 -3.54 -6.95
CA SER A 224 4.76 -4.31 -7.50
C SER A 224 3.90 -3.47 -8.46
N PRO A 225 3.61 -3.94 -9.70
CA PRO A 225 2.88 -3.16 -10.70
C PRO A 225 1.49 -2.66 -10.25
N TYR A 226 0.78 -3.44 -9.44
CA TYR A 226 -0.57 -3.11 -9.01
C TYR A 226 -0.62 -1.87 -8.10
N MET A 227 0.48 -1.52 -7.44
CA MET A 227 0.56 -0.34 -6.58
C MET A 227 0.59 0.97 -7.38
N GLN A 228 0.75 0.90 -8.70
CA GLN A 228 0.95 2.05 -9.58
C GLN A 228 -0.29 2.41 -10.42
N VAL A 229 -1.33 1.57 -10.40
CA VAL A 229 -2.45 1.59 -11.36
C VAL A 229 -3.66 2.35 -10.84
#